data_AF-A0A4V6RQQ4-F1
#
_entry.id   AF-A0A4V6RQQ4-F1
#
_cell.length_a   1.000
_cell.length_b   1.000
_cell.length_c   1.000
_cell.angle_alpha   90.00
_cell.angle_beta   90.00
_cell.angle_gamma   90.00
#
_symmetry.space_group_name_H-M   'P 1'
#
loop_
_entity.id
_entity.type
_entity.pdbx_description
1 polymer ?
#
loop_
_entity_poly.entity_id
_entity_poly.type
_entity_poly.pdbx_seq_one_letter_code
_entity_poly.pdbx_strand_id
1 'polypeptide(L)'
;MELEEIPECFYPATGKNQAKVLHKIYFGDESYNKGHSHAYEFLGISPQSGAIVLVRPDQYRRFGCDSLDDFEMVGLFFAEFMIP
;
A
#
# COMPACT_ATOMS: atom_id res chain seq x y z
N MET A 1 14.57 -8.08 -7.52
CA MET A 1 14.08 -6.74 -7.24
C MET A 1 14.75 -6.31 -5.96
N GLU A 2 15.64 -5.34 -6.06
CA GLU A 2 16.38 -4.78 -4.93
C GLU A 2 15.72 -3.47 -4.47
N LEU A 3 16.04 -3.03 -3.26
CA LEU A 3 15.42 -1.84 -2.67
C LEU A 3 15.68 -0.58 -3.50
N GLU A 4 16.89 -0.45 -4.06
CA GLU A 4 17.32 0.70 -4.86
C GLU A 4 16.57 0.82 -6.20
N GLU A 5 15.90 -0.25 -6.63
CA GLU A 5 15.07 -0.26 -7.84
C GLU A 5 13.64 0.25 -7.57
N ILE A 6 13.25 0.38 -6.30
CA ILE A 6 11.92 0.82 -5.87
C ILE A 6 11.92 2.35 -5.72
N PRO A 7 10.85 3.08 -6.05
CA PRO A 7 10.80 4.52 -5.84
C PRO A 7 10.94 4.92 -4.37
N GLU A 8 11.70 6.00 -4.09
CA GLU A 8 11.99 6.45 -2.71
C GLU A 8 10.74 6.82 -1.90
N CYS A 9 9.61 7.12 -2.53
CA CYS A 9 8.34 7.37 -1.84
C CYS A 9 7.86 6.17 -1.01
N PHE A 10 8.31 4.96 -1.35
CA PHE A 10 8.05 3.73 -0.60
C PHE A 10 9.03 3.49 0.55
N TYR A 11 10.14 4.24 0.68
CA TYR A 11 11.05 4.14 1.82
C TYR A 11 11.65 5.50 2.22
N PRO A 12 10.81 6.51 2.51
CA PRO A 12 11.26 7.88 2.67
C PRO A 12 12.21 8.04 3.86
N ALA A 13 13.15 8.99 3.74
CA ALA A 13 13.92 9.48 4.87
C ALA A 13 12.99 10.29 5.80
N THR A 14 12.97 9.98 7.09
CA THR A 14 12.07 10.65 8.06
C THR A 14 12.76 11.00 9.37
N GLY A 15 12.15 11.94 10.10
CA GLY A 15 12.63 12.41 11.41
C GLY A 15 13.89 13.27 11.34
N LYS A 16 14.41 13.62 12.52
CA LYS A 16 15.56 14.55 12.66
C LYS A 16 16.85 14.01 12.02
N ASN A 17 17.02 12.69 12.04
CA ASN A 17 18.24 12.02 11.60
C ASN A 17 18.14 11.50 10.16
N GLN A 18 17.03 11.78 9.45
CA GLN A 18 16.83 11.39 8.05
C GLN A 18 17.04 9.89 7.78
N ALA A 19 16.63 9.04 8.73
CA ALA A 19 16.72 7.60 8.57
C ALA A 19 15.64 7.09 7.61
N LYS A 20 15.98 6.11 6.77
CA LYS A 20 15.04 5.49 5.82
C LYS A 20 14.03 4.61 6.55
N VAL A 21 12.77 4.71 6.14
CA VAL A 21 11.67 3.87 6.62
C VAL A 21 11.58 2.60 5.78
N LEU A 22 11.93 1.44 6.35
CA LEU A 22 11.96 0.16 5.61
C LEU A 22 10.69 -0.69 5.76
N HIS A 23 9.69 -0.23 6.50
CA HIS A 23 8.48 -0.99 6.84
C HIS A 23 7.23 -0.59 6.04
N LYS A 24 7.40 -0.13 4.79
CA LYS A 24 6.28 0.23 3.91
C LYS A 24 6.11 -0.73 2.72
N ILE A 25 7.04 -1.65 2.54
CA ILE A 25 7.05 -2.65 1.48
C ILE A 25 6.95 -4.02 2.14
N TYR A 26 6.00 -4.82 1.67
CA TYR A 26 5.74 -6.15 2.16
C TYR A 26 5.57 -7.08 0.96
N PHE A 27 6.05 -8.31 1.09
CA PHE A 27 5.84 -9.36 0.10
C PHE A 27 5.18 -10.56 0.78
N GLY A 28 4.20 -11.16 0.10
CA GLY A 28 3.60 -12.41 0.52
C GLY A 28 4.33 -13.55 -0.17
N ASP A 29 5.39 -14.05 0.46
CA ASP A 29 6.14 -15.22 0.00
C ASP A 29 6.19 -16.28 1.11
N GLU A 30 6.76 -17.44 0.83
CA GLU A 30 6.95 -18.52 1.79
C GLU A 30 7.83 -18.06 2.96
N SER A 31 7.22 -17.99 4.14
CA SER A 31 7.94 -17.71 5.38
C SER A 31 8.38 -19.01 6.05
N TYR A 32 9.60 -19.01 6.59
CA TYR A 32 10.21 -20.15 7.29
C TYR A 32 9.29 -20.80 8.35
N ASN A 33 8.47 -19.99 9.05
CA ASN A 33 7.67 -20.46 10.19
C ASN A 33 6.16 -20.56 9.91
N LYS A 34 5.64 -19.88 8.88
CA LYS A 34 4.19 -19.72 8.69
C LYS A 34 3.73 -19.98 7.25
N GLY A 35 4.61 -20.49 6.39
CA GLY A 35 4.29 -20.74 4.99
C GLY A 35 3.98 -19.44 4.25
N HIS A 36 3.28 -19.56 3.13
CA HIS A 36 2.96 -18.47 2.22
C HIS A 36 1.68 -17.74 2.66
N SER A 37 1.66 -16.41 2.63
CA SER A 37 0.56 -15.61 3.21
C SER A 37 -0.74 -15.66 2.41
N HIS A 38 -0.67 -15.93 1.10
CA HIS A 38 -1.80 -15.97 0.16
C HIS A 38 -2.74 -14.75 0.27
N ALA A 39 -2.20 -13.58 0.63
CA ALA A 39 -3.00 -12.40 0.93
C ALA A 39 -3.85 -11.92 -0.27
N TYR A 40 -3.32 -12.03 -1.49
CA TYR A 40 -4.05 -11.68 -2.70
C TYR A 40 -5.28 -12.56 -2.90
N GLU A 41 -5.15 -13.88 -2.72
CA GLU A 41 -6.25 -14.84 -2.82
C GLU A 41 -7.29 -14.60 -1.71
N PHE A 42 -6.84 -14.47 -0.46
CA PHE A 42 -7.71 -14.23 0.68
C PHE A 42 -8.53 -12.94 0.54
N LEU A 43 -7.95 -11.89 -0.04
CA LEU A 43 -8.60 -10.60 -0.25
C LEU A 43 -9.33 -10.50 -1.60
N GLY A 44 -9.24 -11.53 -2.46
CA GLY A 44 -9.83 -11.51 -3.80
C GLY A 44 -9.21 -10.48 -4.75
N ILE A 45 -7.94 -10.13 -4.54
CA ILE A 45 -7.21 -9.15 -5.35
C ILE A 45 -6.53 -9.88 -6.51
N SER A 46 -6.78 -9.43 -7.74
CA SER A 46 -6.06 -9.94 -8.91
C SER A 46 -4.61 -9.46 -8.89
N PRO A 47 -3.61 -10.36 -9.00
CA PRO A 47 -2.21 -9.96 -9.15
C PRO A 47 -1.93 -9.15 -10.41
N GLN A 48 -2.80 -9.21 -11.42
CA GLN A 48 -2.63 -8.50 -12.68
C GLN A 48 -3.11 -7.05 -12.60
N SER A 49 -4.20 -6.77 -11.88
CA SER A 49 -4.75 -5.41 -11.73
C SER A 49 -4.35 -4.71 -10.43
N GLY A 50 -4.01 -5.47 -9.39
CA GLY A 50 -3.78 -4.94 -8.05
C GLY A 50 -5.04 -4.33 -7.44
N ALA A 51 -4.87 -3.57 -6.37
CA ALA A 51 -5.95 -2.80 -5.75
C ALA A 51 -5.39 -1.64 -4.91
N ILE A 52 -6.17 -0.57 -4.78
CA ILE A 52 -5.90 0.51 -3.81
C ILE A 52 -6.99 0.45 -2.74
N VAL A 53 -6.62 0.33 -1.47
CA VAL A 53 -7.57 0.24 -0.35
C VAL A 53 -7.37 1.42 0.61
N LEU A 54 -8.43 2.21 0.82
CA LEU A 54 -8.41 3.32 1.77
C LEU A 54 -9.00 2.88 3.11
N VAL A 55 -8.14 2.94 4.13
CA VAL A 55 -8.47 2.60 5.51
C VAL A 55 -8.45 3.88 6.35
N ARG A 56 -9.53 4.11 7.09
CA ARG A 56 -9.64 5.26 8.01
C ARG A 56 -8.75 5.09 9.23
N PRO A 57 -8.43 6.18 9.97
CA PRO A 57 -7.68 6.10 11.22
C PRO A 57 -8.29 5.19 12.29
N ASP A 58 -9.62 4.98 12.25
CA ASP A 58 -10.36 4.06 13.11
C ASP A 58 -10.44 2.62 12.56
N GLN A 59 -9.58 2.27 11.59
CA GLN A 59 -9.39 0.95 11.01
C GLN A 59 -10.56 0.44 10.13
N TYR A 60 -11.58 1.26 9.88
CA TYR A 60 -12.65 0.90 8.96
C TYR A 60 -12.26 1.14 7.51
N ARG A 61 -12.56 0.16 6.65
CA ARG A 61 -12.49 0.32 5.18
C ARG A 61 -13.57 1.31 4.73
N ARG A 62 -13.18 2.31 3.95
CA ARG A 62 -14.12 3.31 3.41
C ARG A 62 -14.35 3.15 1.91
N PHE A 63 -13.29 2.84 1.17
CA PHE A 63 -13.30 2.82 -0.30
C PHE A 63 -12.18 1.91 -0.82
N GLY A 64 -12.36 1.33 -2.01
CA GLY A 64 -11.28 0.66 -2.71
C GLY A 64 -11.47 0.73 -4.22
N CYS A 65 -10.36 0.83 -4.95
CA CYS A 65 -10.30 0.70 -6.40
C CYS A 65 -9.81 -0.71 -6.75
N ASP A 66 -10.47 -1.36 -7.71
CA ASP A 66 -10.12 -2.70 -8.19
C ASP A 66 -8.95 -2.69 -9.21
N SER A 67 -8.47 -1.50 -9.56
CA SER A 67 -7.30 -1.26 -10.40
C SER A 67 -6.40 -0.17 -9.81
N LEU A 68 -5.10 -0.31 -10.03
CA LEU A 68 -4.10 0.72 -9.72
C LEU A 68 -4.21 1.95 -10.64
N ASP A 69 -4.84 1.81 -11.80
CA ASP A 69 -5.00 2.89 -12.78
C ASP A 69 -6.03 3.94 -12.34
N ASP A 70 -6.96 3.58 -11.43
CA ASP A 70 -8.02 4.48 -10.94
C ASP A 70 -7.56 5.40 -9.79
N PHE A 71 -6.27 5.77 -9.77
CA PHE A 71 -5.69 6.57 -8.68
C PHE A 71 -6.25 8.00 -8.62
N GLU A 72 -6.78 8.54 -9.72
CA GLU A 72 -7.42 9.87 -9.76
C GLU A 72 -8.63 9.94 -8.81
N MET A 73 -9.37 8.84 -8.67
CA MET A 73 -10.51 8.72 -7.75
C MET A 73 -10.09 8.89 -6.28
N VAL A 74 -8.85 8.51 -5.94
CA VAL A 74 -8.30 8.71 -4.59
C VAL A 74 -8.12 10.19 -4.30
N GLY A 75 -7.62 10.96 -5.27
CA GLY A 75 -7.47 12.41 -5.15
C GLY A 75 -8.81 13.12 -4.99
N LEU A 76 -9.79 12.75 -5.84
CA LEU A 76 -11.15 13.29 -5.75
C LEU A 76 -11.81 12.97 -4.40
N PHE A 77 -11.66 11.74 -3.90
CA PHE A 77 -12.19 11.34 -2.60
C PHE A 77 -11.66 12.23 -1.46
N PHE A 78 -10.35 12.48 -1.40
CA PHE A 78 -9.78 13.32 -0.34
C PHE A 78 -10.13 14.81 -0.49
N ALA A 79 -10.29 15.29 -1.73
CA ALA A 79 -10.67 16.69 -2.00
C ALA A 79 -12.06 17.06 -1.45
N GLU A 80 -12.95 16.10 -1.24
CA GLU A 80 -14.29 16.34 -0.69
C GLU A 80 -14.28 16.78 0.78
N PHE A 81 -13.27 16.41 1.56
CA PHE A 81 -13.29 16.61 3.02
C PHE A 81 -11.96 17.04 3.64
N MET A 82 -10.84 16.95 2.94
CA MET A 82 -9.56 17.44 3.44
C MET A 82 -9.42 18.95 3.20
N ILE A 83 -8.80 19.64 4.15
CA ILE A 83 -8.40 21.04 4.00
C ILE A 83 -7.05 21.03 3.27
N PRO A 84 -6.83 21.93 2.28
CA PRO A 84 -5.55 22.07 1.59
C PRO A 84 -4.36 22.31 2.53
#